data_AF-A0A535JVC9-F1
#
_entry.id   AF-A0A535JVC9-F1
#
_cell.length_a   1.000
_cell.length_b   1.000
_cell.length_c   1.000
_cell.angle_alpha   90.00
_cell.angle_beta   90.00
_cell.angle_gamma   90.00
#
_symmetry.space_group_name_H-M   'P 1'
#
loop_
_entity.id
_entity.type
_entity.pdbx_description
1 polymer ?
#
loop_
_entity_poly.entity_id
_entity_poly.type
_entity_poly.pdbx_seq_one_letter_code
_entity_poly.pdbx_strand_id
1 'polypeptide(L)'
;MAKTVRMSDDLRLRALEGNADALAAAPEAEFTDAERIRSDLDALKEGAAMLTQAGNRVAALALMWSAVAIDPTDLGGHRRLAAMLANSGDVDGAANEYARYIEFMLPIGDVARATMELAYGAKVLGGHPALREAAEKIVTAVRALVPGGSATASLPTPRLLPKVPFRICIHDDGDRHWMQLEGGTSELVPTSVRLLDRQDNVVETRKCIPLTPGQKGHARIIEGEPPAGVAWVVLGISDEVVAALDAGKPSPYRVQAKVGDEWISSVLVDTGCRLGRRPSKIAVS
;
A
#
# COMPACT_ATOMS: atom_id res chain seq x y z
N MET A 1 59.66 -67.74 -6.38
CA MET A 1 59.34 -67.43 -7.80
C MET A 1 58.04 -66.63 -7.83
N ALA A 2 58.12 -65.30 -7.86
CA ALA A 2 56.96 -64.42 -7.93
C ALA A 2 56.92 -63.77 -9.32
N LYS A 3 55.80 -63.95 -10.03
CA LYS A 3 55.59 -63.50 -11.41
C LYS A 3 54.97 -62.10 -11.36
N THR A 4 55.75 -61.09 -11.66
CA THR A 4 55.28 -59.70 -11.86
C THR A 4 54.45 -59.64 -13.14
N VAL A 5 53.14 -59.37 -13.00
CA VAL A 5 52.28 -59.02 -14.13
C VAL A 5 52.39 -57.52 -14.35
N ARG A 6 52.84 -57.13 -15.56
CA ARG A 6 52.86 -55.74 -16.03
C ARG A 6 51.44 -55.18 -16.01
N MET A 7 51.22 -54.09 -15.28
CA MET A 7 50.02 -53.28 -15.44
C MET A 7 50.01 -52.70 -16.86
N SER A 8 48.97 -53.01 -17.61
CA SER A 8 48.74 -52.53 -18.97
C SER A 8 48.56 -51.02 -18.94
N ASP A 9 49.33 -50.32 -19.77
CA ASP A 9 49.29 -48.87 -19.97
C ASP A 9 48.04 -48.58 -20.83
N ASP A 10 46.87 -48.53 -20.18
CA ASP A 10 45.58 -48.47 -20.83
C ASP A 10 45.32 -47.06 -21.39
N LEU A 11 45.34 -46.93 -22.72
CA LEU A 11 45.08 -45.67 -23.45
C LEU A 11 43.73 -45.02 -23.09
N ARG A 12 42.77 -45.80 -22.55
CA ARG A 12 41.48 -45.28 -22.08
C ARG A 12 41.58 -44.42 -20.82
N LEU A 13 42.56 -44.66 -19.94
CA LEU A 13 42.77 -43.82 -18.76
C LEU A 13 43.33 -42.44 -19.14
N ARG A 14 44.24 -42.37 -20.12
CA ARG A 14 44.81 -41.09 -20.60
C ARG A 14 43.78 -40.20 -21.31
N ALA A 15 42.74 -40.78 -21.91
CA ALA A 15 41.67 -40.02 -22.55
C ALA A 15 40.74 -39.32 -21.54
N LEU A 16 40.70 -39.78 -20.28
CA LEU A 16 39.92 -39.14 -19.21
C LEU A 16 40.73 -38.03 -18.51
N GLU A 17 42.05 -38.16 -18.44
CA GLU A 17 42.93 -37.14 -17.85
C GLU A 17 43.16 -35.92 -18.77
N GLY A 18 43.01 -36.10 -20.09
CA GLY A 18 43.21 -35.04 -21.08
C GLY A 18 42.02 -34.13 -21.37
N ASN A 19 40.86 -34.34 -20.73
CA ASN A 19 39.65 -33.55 -20.98
C ASN A 19 39.10 -32.84 -19.73
N ALA A 20 39.78 -32.93 -18.59
CA ALA A 20 39.40 -32.21 -17.37
C ALA A 20 39.67 -30.69 -17.49
N ASP A 21 40.68 -30.29 -18.27
CA ASP A 21 41.05 -28.89 -18.48
C ASP A 21 40.37 -28.23 -19.70
N ALA A 22 39.61 -28.99 -20.50
CA ALA A 22 38.83 -28.46 -21.62
C ALA A 22 37.38 -28.14 -21.24
N LEU A 23 36.98 -28.41 -19.99
CA LEU A 23 35.80 -27.81 -19.35
C LEU A 23 36.18 -26.56 -18.53
N ALA A 24 37.28 -25.90 -18.89
CA ALA A 24 37.54 -24.54 -18.48
C ALA A 24 36.35 -23.68 -18.91
N ALA A 25 35.49 -23.41 -17.92
CA ALA A 25 34.36 -22.50 -17.91
C ALA A 25 34.20 -21.71 -19.21
N ALA A 26 33.33 -22.19 -20.09
CA ALA A 26 32.51 -21.23 -20.82
C ALA A 26 31.91 -20.35 -19.72
N PRO A 27 32.06 -19.01 -19.77
CA PRO A 27 31.46 -18.17 -18.75
C PRO A 27 29.97 -18.54 -18.74
N GLU A 28 29.47 -19.07 -17.61
CA GLU A 28 28.04 -19.17 -17.40
C GLU A 28 27.55 -17.73 -17.58
N ALA A 29 26.91 -17.48 -18.72
CA ALA A 29 26.41 -16.15 -19.02
C ALA A 29 25.47 -15.82 -17.86
N GLU A 30 25.85 -14.84 -17.06
CA GLU A 30 25.08 -14.43 -15.89
C GLU A 30 23.84 -13.70 -16.39
N PHE A 31 22.82 -14.48 -16.74
CA PHE A 31 21.52 -13.96 -17.16
C PHE A 31 20.88 -13.27 -15.95
N THR A 32 20.41 -12.05 -16.17
CA THR A 32 19.64 -11.33 -15.17
C THR A 32 18.34 -12.09 -14.86
N ASP A 33 17.80 -11.93 -13.66
CA ASP A 33 16.49 -12.51 -13.31
C ASP A 33 15.39 -12.09 -14.31
N ALA A 34 15.47 -10.88 -14.85
CA ALA A 34 14.55 -10.38 -15.88
C ALA A 34 14.68 -11.13 -17.22
N GLU A 35 15.89 -11.49 -17.63
CA GLU A 35 16.13 -12.29 -18.84
C GLU A 35 15.65 -13.72 -18.65
N ARG A 36 15.87 -14.30 -17.47
CA ARG A 36 15.36 -15.63 -17.13
C ARG A 36 13.83 -15.66 -17.14
N ILE A 37 13.17 -14.69 -16.50
CA ILE A 37 11.70 -14.56 -16.52
C ILE A 37 11.19 -14.44 -17.96
N ARG A 38 11.84 -13.62 -18.80
CA ARG A 38 11.46 -13.48 -20.22
C ARG A 38 11.59 -14.81 -20.97
N SER A 39 12.72 -15.51 -20.80
CA SER A 39 12.96 -16.81 -21.42
C SER A 39 11.94 -17.86 -20.99
N ASP A 40 11.61 -17.90 -19.69
CA ASP A 40 10.61 -18.82 -19.14
C ASP A 40 9.21 -18.53 -19.70
N LEU A 41 8.84 -17.24 -19.79
CA LEU A 41 7.56 -16.82 -20.40
C LEU A 41 7.46 -17.23 -21.87
N ASP A 42 8.53 -17.02 -22.65
CA ASP A 42 8.56 -17.39 -24.06
C ASP A 42 8.43 -18.91 -24.24
N ALA A 43 9.17 -19.70 -23.43
CA ALA A 43 9.07 -21.15 -23.44
C ALA A 43 7.65 -21.66 -23.09
N LEU A 44 6.99 -21.05 -22.10
CA LEU A 44 5.62 -21.39 -21.72
C LEU A 44 4.62 -21.07 -22.84
N LYS A 45 4.78 -19.91 -23.50
CA LYS A 45 3.92 -19.48 -24.62
C LYS A 45 4.09 -20.37 -25.85
N GLU A 46 5.32 -20.74 -26.18
CA GLU A 46 5.63 -21.64 -27.29
C GLU A 46 5.10 -23.06 -27.01
N GLY A 47 5.35 -23.58 -25.80
CA GLY A 47 4.81 -24.87 -25.37
C GLY A 47 3.28 -24.91 -25.43
N ALA A 48 2.61 -23.85 -25.00
CA ALA A 48 1.14 -23.74 -25.10
C ALA A 48 0.66 -23.77 -26.55
N ALA A 49 1.37 -23.10 -27.46
CA ALA A 49 1.06 -23.11 -28.89
C ALA A 49 1.23 -24.51 -29.50
N MET A 50 2.34 -25.20 -29.19
CA MET A 50 2.59 -26.58 -29.64
C MET A 50 1.52 -27.56 -29.15
N LEU A 51 1.15 -27.48 -27.86
CA LEU A 51 0.11 -28.33 -27.28
C LEU A 51 -1.26 -28.03 -27.88
N THR A 52 -1.56 -26.77 -28.19
CA THR A 52 -2.78 -26.39 -28.89
C THR A 52 -2.84 -27.02 -30.29
N GLN A 53 -1.74 -26.97 -31.04
CA GLN A 53 -1.63 -27.60 -32.36
C GLN A 53 -1.78 -29.12 -32.30
N ALA A 54 -1.25 -29.74 -31.25
CA ALA A 54 -1.40 -31.18 -30.98
C ALA A 54 -2.80 -31.56 -30.46
N GLY A 55 -3.71 -30.60 -30.26
CA GLY A 55 -5.05 -30.82 -29.75
C GLY A 55 -5.14 -31.01 -28.23
N ASN A 56 -4.02 -30.94 -27.51
CA ASN A 56 -3.98 -31.04 -26.05
C ASN A 56 -4.29 -29.68 -25.39
N ARG A 57 -5.56 -29.26 -25.49
CA ARG A 57 -6.04 -27.95 -25.04
C ARG A 57 -5.91 -27.73 -23.53
N VAL A 58 -6.09 -28.79 -22.73
CA VAL A 58 -6.00 -28.71 -21.26
C VAL A 58 -4.57 -28.40 -20.81
N ALA A 59 -3.59 -29.11 -21.36
CA ALA A 59 -2.18 -28.85 -21.03
C ALA A 59 -1.73 -27.48 -21.56
N ALA A 60 -2.23 -27.06 -22.72
CA ALA A 60 -1.96 -25.72 -23.23
C ALA A 60 -2.50 -24.61 -22.31
N LEU A 61 -3.73 -24.76 -21.79
CA LEU A 61 -4.31 -23.82 -20.82
C LEU A 61 -3.49 -23.74 -19.54
N ALA A 62 -3.01 -24.88 -19.02
CA ALA A 62 -2.15 -24.92 -17.84
C ALA A 62 -0.88 -24.10 -18.03
N LEU A 63 -0.19 -24.24 -19.16
CA LEU A 63 1.02 -23.46 -19.46
C LEU A 63 0.72 -21.96 -19.56
N MET A 64 -0.43 -21.60 -20.16
CA MET A 64 -0.80 -20.20 -20.29
C MET A 64 -1.20 -19.57 -18.95
N TRP A 65 -1.86 -20.31 -18.04
CA TRP A 65 -2.06 -19.88 -16.66
C TRP A 65 -0.75 -19.68 -15.92
N SER A 66 0.23 -20.58 -16.10
CA SER A 66 1.57 -20.38 -15.54
C SER A 66 2.24 -19.13 -16.09
N ALA A 67 2.12 -18.84 -17.38
CA ALA A 67 2.72 -17.66 -18.00
C ALA A 67 2.19 -16.36 -17.36
N VAL A 68 0.87 -16.20 -17.24
CA VAL A 68 0.27 -15.00 -16.62
C VAL A 68 0.48 -14.93 -15.11
N ALA A 69 0.81 -16.05 -14.45
CA ALA A 69 1.17 -16.07 -13.03
C ALA A 69 2.63 -15.62 -12.81
N ILE A 70 3.53 -15.94 -13.74
CA ILE A 70 4.94 -15.53 -13.69
C ILE A 70 5.09 -14.03 -13.99
N ASP A 71 4.38 -13.53 -15.00
CA ASP A 71 4.30 -12.10 -15.29
C ASP A 71 2.84 -11.67 -15.50
N PRO A 72 2.20 -11.14 -14.44
CA PRO A 72 0.85 -10.60 -14.52
C PRO A 72 0.72 -9.37 -15.43
N THR A 73 1.82 -8.77 -15.89
CA THR A 73 1.76 -7.61 -16.79
C THR A 73 1.96 -7.98 -18.26
N ASP A 74 2.19 -9.26 -18.57
CA ASP A 74 2.29 -9.75 -19.93
C ASP A 74 0.92 -9.78 -20.63
N LEU A 75 0.59 -8.64 -21.24
CA LEU A 75 -0.63 -8.43 -22.01
C LEU A 75 -0.80 -9.48 -23.15
N GLY A 76 0.31 -9.94 -23.74
CA GLY A 76 0.28 -10.99 -24.76
C GLY A 76 -0.26 -12.32 -24.23
N GLY A 77 0.18 -12.71 -23.04
CA GLY A 77 -0.29 -13.89 -22.31
C GLY A 77 -1.77 -13.80 -21.97
N HIS A 78 -2.23 -12.70 -21.38
CA HIS A 78 -3.65 -12.51 -21.05
C HIS A 78 -4.56 -12.62 -22.28
N ARG A 79 -4.19 -12.02 -23.43
CA ARG A 79 -5.00 -12.11 -24.65
C ARG A 79 -5.06 -13.53 -25.23
N ARG A 80 -3.94 -14.27 -25.18
CA ARG A 80 -3.88 -15.66 -25.63
C ARG A 80 -4.69 -16.57 -24.71
N LEU A 81 -4.59 -16.39 -23.39
CA LEU A 81 -5.36 -17.13 -22.40
C LEU A 81 -6.87 -16.91 -22.60
N ALA A 82 -7.30 -15.66 -22.73
CA ALA A 82 -8.71 -15.31 -22.96
C ALA A 82 -9.26 -15.99 -24.23
N ALA A 83 -8.48 -15.99 -25.31
CA ALA A 83 -8.88 -16.66 -26.55
C ALA A 83 -8.96 -18.19 -26.40
N MET A 84 -8.03 -18.81 -25.67
CA MET A 84 -8.05 -20.25 -25.41
C MET A 84 -9.27 -20.65 -24.57
N LEU A 85 -9.59 -19.88 -23.53
CA LEU A 85 -10.77 -20.08 -22.68
C LEU A 85 -12.06 -19.93 -23.47
N ALA A 86 -12.16 -18.92 -24.32
CA ALA A 86 -13.31 -18.73 -25.21
C ALA A 86 -13.49 -19.92 -26.17
N ASN A 87 -12.38 -20.41 -26.76
CA ASN A 87 -12.38 -21.56 -27.67
C ASN A 87 -12.70 -22.89 -26.97
N SER A 88 -12.48 -22.99 -25.65
CA SER A 88 -12.92 -24.14 -24.85
C SER A 88 -14.35 -24.02 -24.33
N GLY A 89 -15.01 -22.87 -24.55
CA GLY A 89 -16.36 -22.59 -24.05
C GLY A 89 -16.43 -22.06 -22.62
N ASP A 90 -15.29 -21.76 -22.00
CA ASP A 90 -15.23 -21.11 -20.69
C ASP A 90 -15.37 -19.60 -20.87
N VAL A 91 -16.61 -19.16 -21.03
CA VAL A 91 -16.97 -17.76 -21.27
C VAL A 91 -16.65 -16.88 -20.06
N ASP A 92 -16.90 -17.38 -18.84
CA ASP A 92 -16.64 -16.65 -17.61
C ASP A 92 -15.14 -16.42 -17.42
N GLY A 93 -14.33 -17.47 -17.61
CA GLY A 93 -12.88 -17.40 -17.57
C GLY A 93 -12.33 -16.43 -18.62
N ALA A 94 -12.80 -16.54 -19.87
CA ALA A 94 -12.36 -15.65 -20.96
C ALA A 94 -12.67 -14.18 -20.68
N ALA A 95 -13.88 -13.88 -20.19
CA ALA A 95 -14.29 -12.52 -19.90
C ALA A 95 -13.51 -11.90 -18.74
N ASN A 96 -13.24 -12.68 -17.69
CA ASN A 96 -12.38 -12.24 -16.58
C ASN A 96 -10.96 -11.93 -17.08
N GLU A 97 -10.44 -12.71 -18.02
CA GLU A 97 -9.07 -12.51 -18.50
C GLU A 97 -8.93 -11.32 -19.46
N TYR A 98 -9.95 -11.04 -20.28
CA TYR A 98 -10.04 -9.75 -20.98
C TYR A 98 -10.13 -8.57 -20.02
N ALA A 99 -10.88 -8.70 -18.92
CA ALA A 99 -10.97 -7.65 -17.91
C ALA A 99 -9.62 -7.41 -17.22
N ARG A 100 -8.85 -8.46 -16.90
CA ARG A 100 -7.48 -8.34 -16.37
C ARG A 100 -6.52 -7.68 -17.34
N TYR A 101 -6.58 -8.04 -18.62
CA TYR A 101 -5.80 -7.34 -19.65
C TYR A 101 -6.04 -5.83 -19.59
N ILE A 102 -7.31 -5.42 -19.53
CA ILE A 102 -7.69 -4.00 -19.45
C ILE A 102 -7.15 -3.39 -18.15
N GLU A 103 -7.29 -4.09 -17.03
CA GLU A 103 -6.80 -3.63 -15.73
C GLU A 103 -5.29 -3.35 -15.72
N PHE A 104 -4.48 -4.24 -16.31
CA PHE A 104 -3.03 -4.03 -16.43
C PHE A 104 -2.65 -2.99 -17.49
N MET A 105 -3.49 -2.77 -18.49
CA MET A 105 -3.27 -1.78 -19.53
C MET A 105 -3.53 -0.34 -19.09
N LEU A 106 -4.52 -0.12 -18.23
CA LEU A 106 -4.92 1.23 -17.82
C LEU A 106 -3.79 2.03 -17.14
N PRO A 107 -2.96 1.47 -16.23
CA PRO A 107 -1.81 2.17 -15.66
C PRO A 107 -0.74 2.56 -16.69
N ILE A 108 -0.65 1.87 -17.82
CA ILE A 108 0.26 2.19 -18.93
C ILE A 108 -0.22 3.45 -19.68
N GLY A 109 -1.51 3.81 -19.54
CA GLY A 109 -2.12 4.98 -20.16
C GLY A 109 -2.61 4.74 -21.59
N ASP A 110 -2.50 3.52 -22.13
CA ASP A 110 -2.99 3.17 -23.47
C ASP A 110 -4.49 2.84 -23.46
N VAL A 111 -5.29 3.88 -23.20
CA VAL A 111 -6.76 3.78 -23.10
C VAL A 111 -7.39 3.37 -24.44
N ALA A 112 -6.76 3.76 -25.56
CA ALA A 112 -7.20 3.38 -26.89
C ALA A 112 -7.14 1.86 -27.07
N ARG A 113 -6.01 1.25 -26.74
CA ARG A 113 -5.83 -0.19 -26.84
C ARG A 113 -6.71 -0.96 -25.83
N ALA A 114 -6.93 -0.40 -24.64
CA ALA A 114 -7.84 -1.00 -23.66
C ALA A 114 -9.28 -1.05 -24.21
N THR A 115 -9.71 0.04 -24.85
CA THR A 115 -11.03 0.13 -25.51
C THR A 115 -11.15 -0.85 -26.68
N MET A 116 -10.08 -1.03 -27.46
CA MET A 116 -10.05 -2.01 -28.55
C MET A 116 -10.19 -3.45 -28.04
N GLU A 117 -9.48 -3.83 -26.98
CA GLU A 117 -9.65 -5.17 -26.39
C GLU A 117 -11.02 -5.36 -25.76
N LEU A 118 -11.57 -4.34 -25.09
CA LEU A 118 -12.94 -4.41 -24.57
C LEU A 118 -13.94 -4.68 -25.71
N ALA A 119 -13.84 -3.95 -26.81
CA ALA A 119 -14.70 -4.12 -27.98
C ALA A 119 -14.55 -5.52 -28.59
N TYR A 120 -13.32 -6.04 -28.65
CA TYR A 120 -13.07 -7.40 -29.10
C TYR A 120 -13.70 -8.44 -28.17
N GLY A 121 -13.46 -8.35 -26.86
CA GLY A 121 -14.02 -9.26 -25.86
C GLY A 121 -15.55 -9.24 -25.87
N ALA A 122 -16.16 -8.05 -25.94
CA ALA A 122 -17.62 -7.91 -25.98
C ALA A 122 -18.22 -8.46 -27.28
N LYS A 123 -17.50 -8.36 -28.41
CA LYS A 123 -17.92 -8.99 -29.67
C LYS A 123 -17.89 -10.52 -29.59
N VAL A 124 -16.86 -11.08 -28.95
CA VAL A 124 -16.67 -12.54 -28.86
C VAL A 124 -17.60 -13.16 -27.80
N LEU A 125 -17.80 -12.49 -26.67
CA LEU A 125 -18.43 -13.07 -25.47
C LEU A 125 -19.79 -12.43 -25.12
N GLY A 126 -20.16 -11.32 -25.76
CA GLY A 126 -21.38 -10.58 -25.46
C GLY A 126 -21.29 -9.70 -24.21
N GLY A 127 -22.44 -9.40 -23.59
CA GLY A 127 -22.59 -8.45 -22.48
C GLY A 127 -22.21 -8.98 -21.10
N HIS A 128 -21.07 -9.66 -20.97
CA HIS A 128 -20.62 -10.28 -19.73
C HIS A 128 -20.35 -9.24 -18.61
N PRO A 129 -20.69 -9.51 -17.33
CA PRO A 129 -20.46 -8.59 -16.20
C PRO A 129 -19.02 -8.09 -16.05
N ALA A 130 -18.02 -8.96 -16.16
CA ALA A 130 -16.61 -8.57 -16.05
C ALA A 130 -16.19 -7.54 -17.13
N LEU A 131 -16.71 -7.68 -18.36
CA LEU A 131 -16.45 -6.72 -19.43
C LEU A 131 -17.15 -5.39 -19.17
N ARG A 132 -18.35 -5.40 -18.58
CA ARG A 132 -19.05 -4.19 -18.16
C ARG A 132 -18.27 -3.44 -17.08
N GLU A 133 -17.75 -4.16 -16.08
CA GLU A 133 -16.88 -3.55 -15.05
C GLU A 133 -15.61 -2.95 -15.66
N ALA A 134 -14.96 -3.68 -16.58
CA ALA A 134 -13.79 -3.17 -17.29
C ALA A 134 -14.11 -1.91 -18.13
N ALA A 135 -15.31 -1.82 -18.71
CA ALA A 135 -15.79 -0.62 -19.39
C ALA A 135 -15.89 0.59 -18.45
N GLU A 136 -16.41 0.40 -17.22
CA GLU A 136 -16.48 1.48 -16.22
C GLU A 136 -15.08 1.96 -15.80
N LYS A 137 -14.10 1.04 -15.70
CA LYS A 137 -12.70 1.37 -15.45
C LYS A 137 -12.13 2.21 -16.61
N ILE A 138 -12.41 1.85 -17.86
CA ILE A 138 -12.00 2.63 -19.04
C ILE A 138 -12.66 4.02 -19.04
N VAL A 139 -13.96 4.13 -18.77
CA VAL A 139 -14.67 5.42 -18.69
C VAL A 139 -14.02 6.33 -17.65
N THR A 140 -13.66 5.78 -16.50
CA THR A 140 -12.95 6.50 -15.45
C THR A 140 -11.58 6.98 -15.93
N ALA A 141 -10.82 6.12 -16.60
CA ALA A 141 -9.51 6.48 -17.16
C ALA A 141 -9.62 7.57 -18.25
N VAL A 142 -10.59 7.47 -19.17
CA VAL A 142 -10.86 8.49 -20.19
C VAL A 142 -11.18 9.84 -19.55
N ARG A 143 -12.01 9.85 -18.50
CA ARG A 143 -12.34 11.08 -17.76
C ARG A 143 -11.11 11.70 -17.10
N ALA A 144 -10.12 10.90 -16.71
CA ALA A 144 -8.88 11.40 -16.13
C ALA A 144 -7.93 12.03 -17.17
N LEU A 145 -8.00 11.63 -18.45
CA LEU A 145 -7.14 12.18 -19.52
C LEU A 145 -7.41 13.66 -19.82
N VAL A 146 -8.68 14.05 -19.71
CA VAL A 146 -9.07 15.46 -19.74
C VAL A 146 -9.31 15.83 -18.30
N PRO A 147 -8.33 16.41 -17.57
CA PRO A 147 -8.62 16.97 -16.26
C PRO A 147 -9.79 17.92 -16.47
N GLY A 148 -10.97 17.54 -15.96
CA GLY A 148 -12.18 18.34 -16.09
C GLY A 148 -11.80 19.72 -15.60
N GLY A 149 -11.71 20.68 -16.52
CA GLY A 149 -11.14 21.99 -16.25
C GLY A 149 -11.79 22.47 -14.98
N SER A 150 -10.97 22.62 -13.92
CA SER A 150 -11.38 22.61 -12.51
C SER A 150 -12.88 22.72 -12.42
N ALA A 151 -13.58 21.57 -12.40
CA ALA A 151 -14.95 21.62 -11.97
C ALA A 151 -14.84 22.41 -10.68
N THR A 152 -15.45 23.58 -10.63
CA THR A 152 -15.78 24.20 -9.36
C THR A 152 -16.62 23.12 -8.73
N ALA A 153 -15.97 22.21 -7.99
CA ALA A 153 -16.58 21.46 -6.95
C ALA A 153 -17.35 22.55 -6.26
N SER A 154 -18.69 22.49 -6.35
CA SER A 154 -19.49 23.32 -5.49
C SER A 154 -18.91 23.01 -4.13
N LEU A 155 -18.14 23.95 -3.57
CA LEU A 155 -17.46 23.73 -2.31
C LEU A 155 -18.57 23.19 -1.42
N PRO A 156 -18.44 21.99 -0.84
CA PRO A 156 -19.45 21.52 0.09
C PRO A 156 -19.69 22.69 1.01
N THR A 157 -20.93 23.18 1.08
CA THR A 157 -21.25 24.40 1.84
C THR A 157 -20.52 24.27 3.15
N PRO A 158 -19.54 25.15 3.47
CA PRO A 158 -18.58 24.88 4.52
C PRO A 158 -19.37 24.58 5.79
N ARG A 159 -19.42 23.30 6.15
CA ARG A 159 -20.04 22.88 7.39
C ARG A 159 -19.03 23.27 8.44
N LEU A 160 -19.33 24.33 9.18
CA LEU A 160 -18.60 24.68 10.38
C LEU A 160 -18.85 23.56 11.39
N LEU A 161 -18.03 22.51 11.32
CA LEU A 161 -18.03 21.48 12.33
C LEU A 161 -17.58 22.12 13.66
N PRO A 162 -18.22 21.77 14.79
CA PRO A 162 -17.76 22.24 16.08
C PRO A 162 -16.34 21.71 16.32
N LYS A 163 -15.54 22.39 17.15
CA LYS A 163 -14.23 21.86 17.51
C LYS A 163 -14.29 21.10 18.82
N VAL A 164 -13.61 19.96 18.91
CA VAL A 164 -13.56 19.16 20.14
C VAL A 164 -12.58 19.79 21.13
N PRO A 165 -13.00 20.26 22.31
CA PRO A 165 -12.09 20.87 23.28
C PRO A 165 -11.28 19.80 24.01
N PHE A 166 -9.96 20.00 24.10
CA PHE A 166 -9.06 19.24 24.96
C PHE A 166 -8.21 20.20 25.77
N ARG A 167 -8.03 19.89 27.04
CA ARG A 167 -7.01 20.47 27.88
C ARG A 167 -5.74 19.65 27.74
N ILE A 168 -4.60 20.32 27.80
CA ILE A 168 -3.30 19.65 27.67
C ILE A 168 -2.51 19.72 28.97
N CYS A 169 -1.77 18.64 29.25
CA CYS A 169 -0.66 18.61 30.18
C CYS A 169 0.56 18.03 29.48
N ILE A 170 1.71 18.70 29.60
CA ILE A 170 2.98 18.19 29.08
C ILE A 170 3.72 17.47 30.19
N HIS A 171 4.21 16.29 29.88
CA HIS A 171 5.00 15.47 30.76
C HIS A 171 6.37 15.21 30.16
N ASP A 172 7.31 14.97 31.06
CA ASP A 172 8.73 14.85 30.76
C ASP A 172 9.36 13.88 31.77
N ASP A 173 10.18 12.94 31.31
CA ASP A 173 10.98 12.06 32.16
C ASP A 173 12.49 12.29 32.05
N GLY A 174 12.91 13.31 31.30
CA GLY A 174 14.31 13.66 31.02
C GLY A 174 14.81 13.21 29.66
N ASP A 175 14.22 12.17 29.06
CA ASP A 175 14.60 11.63 27.75
C ASP A 175 13.47 11.75 26.72
N ARG A 176 12.20 11.76 27.16
CA ARG A 176 11.03 11.81 26.29
C ARG A 176 9.99 12.80 26.78
N HIS A 177 9.21 13.31 25.83
CA HIS A 177 8.09 14.19 26.08
C HIS A 177 6.79 13.56 25.59
N TRP A 178 5.74 13.69 26.40
CA TRP A 178 4.40 13.32 25.99
C TRP A 178 3.37 14.37 26.39
N MET A 179 2.34 14.48 25.58
CA MET A 179 1.21 15.35 25.80
C MET A 179 0.01 14.50 26.17
N GLN A 180 -0.49 14.70 27.39
CA GLN A 180 -1.76 14.15 27.82
C GLN A 180 -2.87 15.13 27.43
N LEU A 181 -3.85 14.64 26.67
CA LEU A 181 -5.05 15.35 26.27
C LEU A 181 -6.22 14.85 27.12
N GLU A 182 -6.98 15.76 27.70
CA GLU A 182 -8.19 15.46 28.47
C GLU A 182 -9.33 16.35 27.98
N GLY A 183 -10.40 15.77 27.47
CA GLY A 183 -11.39 16.57 26.75
C GLY A 183 -12.56 15.78 26.20
N GLY A 184 -13.19 16.37 25.18
CA GLY A 184 -14.50 15.96 24.71
C GLY A 184 -15.62 16.46 25.62
N THR A 185 -16.83 16.45 25.08
CA THR A 185 -18.07 16.79 25.81
C THR A 185 -19.05 15.62 25.69
N SER A 186 -20.18 15.70 26.40
CA SER A 186 -21.27 14.73 26.24
C SER A 186 -21.83 14.69 24.81
N GLU A 187 -21.68 15.78 24.05
CA GLU A 187 -22.12 15.89 22.65
C GLU A 187 -21.02 15.49 21.67
N LEU A 188 -19.76 15.77 22.01
CA LEU A 188 -18.58 15.48 21.20
C LEU A 188 -17.71 14.47 21.94
N VAL A 189 -18.15 13.21 21.96
CA VAL A 189 -17.46 12.11 22.63
C VAL A 189 -16.38 11.53 21.70
N PRO A 190 -15.08 11.78 21.96
CA PRO A 190 -14.02 11.33 21.08
C PRO A 190 -13.68 9.86 21.34
N THR A 191 -13.58 9.07 20.27
CA THR A 191 -13.18 7.66 20.35
C THR A 191 -11.70 7.44 20.04
N SER A 192 -11.11 8.33 19.25
CA SER A 192 -9.69 8.37 18.89
C SER A 192 -9.25 9.80 18.66
N VAL A 193 -7.95 10.05 18.74
CA VAL A 193 -7.31 11.27 18.24
C VAL A 193 -6.23 10.93 17.21
N ARG A 194 -5.95 11.86 16.32
CA ARG A 194 -4.80 11.80 15.42
C ARG A 194 -4.04 13.11 15.40
N LEU A 195 -2.72 13.00 15.24
CA LEU A 195 -1.79 14.11 15.12
C LEU A 195 -1.47 14.32 13.64
N LEU A 196 -1.57 15.55 13.15
CA LEU A 196 -1.27 15.92 11.78
C LEU A 196 -0.12 16.92 11.72
N ASP A 197 0.80 16.72 10.79
CA ASP A 197 1.88 17.68 10.49
C ASP A 197 1.39 18.93 9.73
N ARG A 198 2.33 19.79 9.34
CA ARG A 198 2.02 21.03 8.62
C ARG A 198 1.40 20.77 7.24
N GLN A 199 1.66 19.60 6.65
CA GLN A 199 1.18 19.14 5.35
C GLN A 199 -0.08 18.27 5.44
N ASP A 200 -0.72 18.18 6.62
CA ASP A 200 -1.88 17.32 6.90
C ASP A 200 -1.61 15.81 6.81
N ASN A 201 -0.35 15.37 6.89
CA ASN A 201 -0.05 13.94 7.00
C ASN A 201 -0.33 13.46 8.42
N VAL A 202 -0.92 12.27 8.56
CA VAL A 202 -1.15 11.64 9.86
C VAL A 202 0.17 11.09 10.40
N VAL A 203 0.64 11.68 11.49
CA VAL A 203 1.88 11.29 12.19
C VAL A 203 1.61 10.16 13.18
N GLU A 204 0.53 10.26 13.95
CA GLU A 204 0.15 9.30 14.97
C GLU A 204 -1.38 9.23 15.11
N THR A 205 -1.91 8.05 15.47
CA THR A 205 -3.31 7.87 15.85
C THR A 205 -3.40 7.07 17.14
N ARG A 206 -4.21 7.53 18.09
CA ARG A 206 -4.42 6.87 19.40
C ARG A 206 -5.89 6.80 19.75
N LYS A 207 -6.29 5.67 20.35
CA LYS A 207 -7.63 5.51 20.92
C LYS A 207 -7.74 6.32 22.22
N CYS A 208 -8.89 6.95 22.42
CA CYS A 208 -9.20 7.62 23.66
C CYS A 208 -9.66 6.61 24.72
N ILE A 209 -9.36 6.89 25.98
CA ILE A 209 -9.86 6.17 27.14
C ILE A 209 -10.99 7.01 27.74
N PRO A 210 -12.19 6.45 27.93
CA PRO A 210 -13.29 7.17 28.57
C PRO A 210 -12.93 7.59 30.01
N LEU A 211 -13.31 8.80 30.40
CA LEU A 211 -13.24 9.27 31.78
C LEU A 211 -14.57 9.00 32.48
N THR A 212 -14.51 8.42 33.67
CA THR A 212 -15.72 8.22 34.48
C THR A 212 -16.16 9.56 35.07
N PRO A 213 -17.47 9.88 35.13
CA PRO A 213 -17.94 11.09 35.80
C PRO A 213 -17.37 11.21 37.23
N GLY A 214 -16.70 12.33 37.53
CA GLY A 214 -16.05 12.57 38.83
C GLY A 214 -14.61 12.07 38.96
N GLN A 215 -14.06 11.37 37.95
CA GLN A 215 -12.64 11.05 37.88
C GLN A 215 -11.83 12.34 37.66
N LYS A 216 -10.95 12.68 38.60
CA LYS A 216 -10.05 13.85 38.47
C LYS A 216 -9.01 13.55 37.39
N GLY A 217 -9.05 14.31 36.30
CA GLY A 217 -7.98 14.38 35.32
C GLY A 217 -6.75 15.12 35.87
N HIS A 218 -5.64 15.04 35.15
CA HIS A 218 -4.39 15.72 35.48
C HIS A 218 -4.37 17.18 35.04
N ALA A 219 -5.15 17.55 34.01
CA ALA A 219 -5.21 18.92 33.56
C ALA A 219 -5.95 19.80 34.58
N ARG A 220 -5.37 20.95 34.92
CA ARG A 220 -5.97 21.88 35.88
C ARG A 220 -7.33 22.35 35.35
N ILE A 221 -8.38 22.19 36.14
CA ILE A 221 -9.70 22.74 35.84
C ILE A 221 -9.61 24.26 36.02
N ILE A 222 -9.89 25.02 34.97
CA ILE A 222 -9.98 26.48 35.00
C ILE A 222 -11.41 26.85 35.44
N GLU A 223 -11.53 27.76 36.40
CA GLU A 223 -12.81 28.22 36.93
C GLU A 223 -13.63 28.92 35.83
N GLY A 224 -14.87 28.46 35.60
CA GLY A 224 -15.74 28.97 34.53
C GLY A 224 -15.70 28.20 33.20
N GLU A 225 -14.83 27.20 33.06
CA GLU A 225 -14.83 26.32 31.88
C GLU A 225 -15.73 25.07 32.08
N PRO A 226 -16.22 24.45 30.99
CA PRO A 226 -17.03 23.23 31.06
C PRO A 226 -16.34 22.10 31.85
N PRO A 227 -17.12 21.16 32.42
CA PRO A 227 -16.62 20.13 33.35
C PRO A 227 -15.45 19.29 32.80
N ALA A 228 -14.86 18.45 33.67
CA ALA A 228 -13.81 17.51 33.26
C ALA A 228 -14.22 16.75 31.99
N GLY A 229 -13.28 16.58 31.05
CA GLY A 229 -13.54 15.95 29.77
C GLY A 229 -14.13 14.54 29.92
N VAL A 230 -14.79 14.06 28.87
CA VAL A 230 -15.37 12.70 28.87
C VAL A 230 -14.38 11.63 28.44
N ALA A 231 -13.19 12.02 27.96
CA ALA A 231 -12.15 11.09 27.56
C ALA A 231 -10.73 11.70 27.69
N TRP A 232 -9.74 10.83 27.73
CA TRP A 232 -8.33 11.22 27.74
C TRP A 232 -7.47 10.32 26.85
N VAL A 233 -6.29 10.81 26.49
CA VAL A 233 -5.33 10.10 25.63
C VAL A 233 -3.94 10.71 25.80
N VAL A 234 -2.89 9.93 25.55
CA VAL A 234 -1.49 10.37 25.57
C VAL A 234 -0.89 10.26 24.17
N LEU A 235 -0.20 11.30 23.74
CA LEU A 235 0.51 11.39 22.47
C LEU A 235 1.99 11.68 22.71
N GLY A 236 2.87 11.05 21.93
CA GLY A 236 4.28 11.45 21.91
C GLY A 236 4.41 12.83 21.28
N ILE A 237 5.26 13.69 21.82
CA ILE A 237 5.56 15.00 21.23
C ILE A 237 7.07 15.24 21.15
N SER A 238 7.50 16.02 20.17
CA SER A 238 8.92 16.39 20.00
C SER A 238 9.28 17.65 20.80
N ASP A 239 10.58 17.88 20.96
CA ASP A 239 11.14 19.08 21.60
C ASP A 239 10.67 20.38 20.91
N GLU A 240 10.45 20.36 19.59
CA GLU A 240 9.91 21.51 18.85
C GLU A 240 8.50 21.88 19.33
N VAL A 241 7.65 20.88 19.57
CA VAL A 241 6.26 21.09 20.05
C VAL A 241 6.29 21.68 21.44
N VAL A 242 7.12 21.09 22.30
CA VAL A 242 7.33 21.53 23.67
C VAL A 242 7.78 23.00 23.69
N ALA A 243 8.84 23.33 22.94
CA ALA A 243 9.38 24.68 22.88
C ALA A 243 8.37 25.69 22.32
N ALA A 244 7.55 25.30 21.34
CA ALA A 244 6.47 26.13 20.82
C ALA A 244 5.42 26.43 21.89
N LEU A 245 4.91 25.40 22.57
CA LEU A 245 3.89 25.54 23.60
C LEU A 245 4.39 26.35 24.81
N ASP A 246 5.62 26.11 25.27
CA ASP A 246 6.23 26.88 26.36
C ASP A 246 6.45 28.37 25.99
N ALA A 247 6.68 28.66 24.71
CA ALA A 247 6.76 30.03 24.20
C ALA A 247 5.37 30.67 23.95
N GLY A 248 4.27 29.99 24.29
CA GLY A 248 2.90 30.43 24.00
C GLY A 248 2.56 30.46 22.51
N LYS A 249 3.33 29.76 21.67
CA LYS A 249 3.11 29.64 20.22
C LYS A 249 2.22 28.43 19.94
N PRO A 250 1.49 28.43 18.81
CA PRO A 250 0.73 27.25 18.39
C PRO A 250 1.66 26.06 18.15
N SER A 251 1.20 24.87 18.53
CA SER A 251 1.86 23.61 18.19
C SER A 251 2.06 23.50 16.67
N PRO A 252 3.22 23.01 16.20
CA PRO A 252 3.45 22.73 14.78
C PRO A 252 2.55 21.60 14.26
N TYR A 253 2.01 20.78 15.17
CA TYR A 253 1.05 19.74 14.85
C TYR A 253 -0.39 20.16 15.18
N ARG A 254 -1.32 19.77 14.30
CA ARG A 254 -2.76 19.85 14.55
C ARG A 254 -3.26 18.55 15.17
N VAL A 255 -4.31 18.64 15.98
CA VAL A 255 -5.00 17.48 16.54
C VAL A 255 -6.41 17.42 15.99
N GLN A 256 -6.83 16.23 15.57
CA GLN A 256 -8.22 15.91 15.26
C GLN A 256 -8.71 14.78 16.15
N ALA A 257 -10.00 14.78 16.47
CA ALA A 257 -10.65 13.74 17.23
C ALA A 257 -11.75 13.07 16.40
N LYS A 258 -11.87 11.76 16.52
CA LYS A 258 -12.92 10.98 15.86
C LYS A 258 -14.18 10.98 16.72
N VAL A 259 -15.25 11.60 16.22
CA VAL A 259 -16.58 11.62 16.84
C VAL A 259 -17.56 10.93 15.88
N GLY A 260 -18.18 9.84 16.34
CA GLY A 260 -18.87 8.92 15.43
C GLY A 260 -17.90 8.39 14.37
N ASP A 261 -18.20 8.62 13.10
CA ASP A 261 -17.34 8.25 11.97
C ASP A 261 -16.52 9.40 11.37
N GLU A 262 -16.63 10.61 11.92
CA GLU A 262 -16.01 11.81 11.36
C GLU A 262 -14.78 12.26 12.17
N TRP A 263 -13.74 12.72 11.47
CA TRP A 263 -12.57 13.37 12.08
C TRP A 263 -12.79 14.87 12.15
N ILE A 264 -12.88 15.38 13.38
CA ILE A 264 -13.21 16.77 13.68
C ILE A 264 -12.00 17.47 14.27
N SER A 265 -11.74 18.73 13.91
CA SER A 265 -10.64 19.52 14.49
C SER A 265 -10.79 19.70 16.00
N SER A 266 -9.68 19.63 16.73
CA SER A 266 -9.65 19.89 18.16
C SER A 266 -9.19 21.32 18.47
N VAL A 267 -9.67 21.88 19.58
CA VAL A 267 -9.06 23.05 20.24
C VAL A 267 -8.25 22.53 21.42
N LEU A 268 -6.99 22.92 21.49
CA LEU A 268 -6.11 22.60 22.61
C LEU A 268 -6.03 23.80 23.54
N VAL A 269 -6.39 23.60 24.80
CA VAL A 269 -6.31 24.60 25.87
C VAL A 269 -5.10 24.25 26.73
N ASP A 270 -4.06 25.09 26.68
CA ASP A 270 -2.91 24.95 27.58
C ASP A 270 -3.27 25.46 28.97
N THR A 271 -3.30 24.53 29.92
CA THR A 271 -3.60 24.83 31.33
C THR A 271 -2.36 25.25 32.11
N GLY A 272 -1.19 25.29 31.47
CA GLY A 272 0.12 25.47 32.11
C GLY A 272 0.58 24.22 32.88
N CYS A 273 -0.14 23.09 32.77
CA CYS A 273 0.23 21.84 33.42
C CYS A 273 1.52 21.28 32.79
N ARG A 274 2.56 21.18 33.63
CA ARG A 274 3.87 20.62 33.31
C ARG A 274 4.26 19.66 34.45
N LEU A 275 4.38 18.37 34.17
CA LEU A 275 4.69 17.33 35.16
C LEU A 275 6.03 16.66 34.85
N GLY A 276 6.80 16.31 35.88
CA GLY A 276 8.12 15.68 35.75
C GLY A 276 9.26 16.62 35.34
N ARG A 277 8.96 17.88 35.00
CA ARG A 277 9.95 18.89 34.60
C ARG A 277 10.71 19.45 35.79
N ARG A 278 12.04 19.45 35.70
CA ARG A 278 12.87 20.24 36.64
C ARG A 278 12.57 21.73 36.39
N PRO A 279 12.29 22.54 37.43
CA PRO A 279 12.09 23.96 37.26
C PRO A 279 13.36 24.57 36.63
N SER A 280 13.20 25.21 35.48
CA SER A 280 14.26 26.02 34.88
C SER A 280 14.64 27.11 35.89
N LYS A 281 15.88 27.12 36.36
CA LYS A 281 16.44 28.26 37.10
C LYS A 281 16.34 29.48 36.20
N ILE A 282 15.36 30.34 36.46
CA ILE A 282 15.34 31.67 35.88
C ILE A 282 16.57 32.39 36.45
N ALA A 283 17.56 32.64 35.59
CA ALA A 283 18.63 33.56 35.91
C ALA A 283 18.02 34.97 35.93
N VAL A 284 17.75 35.47 37.14
CA VAL A 284 17.49 36.89 37.36
C VAL A 284 18.82 37.61 37.12
N SER A 285 18.87 38.47 36.10
CA SER A 285 19.85 39.56 36.01
C SER A 285 19.24 40.82 36.60
#